data_AF-A0A2E2WJV7-F1
#
_entry.id   AF-A0A2E2WJV7-F1
#
_cell.length_a   1.000
_cell.length_b   1.000
_cell.length_c   1.000
_cell.angle_alpha   90.00
_cell.angle_beta   90.00
_cell.angle_gamma   90.00
#
_symmetry.space_group_name_H-M   'P 1'
#
loop_
_entity.id
_entity.type
_entity.pdbx_description
1 polymer ?
#
loop_
_entity_poly.entity_id
_entity_poly.type
_entity_poly.pdbx_seq_one_letter_code
_entity_poly.pdbx_strand_id
1 'polypeptide(L)'
;MPHNDVSRETDASLKIYLDLLEKWQAKINLVSPQTIPDAWERHFVDSMQISDFIPESAKTIFDFGSGAGFPGLVLAIMNPDKHFHMVESDQKKCSFMRTVSRETGIKNSTIHNCRIEDVSRETKPDLIMARALASLDKLLDYSKDWIKLNSDLQFIFPKGEKHVEEVAEAQKKWSFDVLEKKSQTSENASVLLLSGVRVA
;
A
#
# COMPACT_ATOMS: atom_id res chain seq x y z
N MET A 1 -10.13 -6.35 -22.78
CA MET A 1 -9.25 -6.30 -21.59
C MET A 1 -9.84 -7.25 -20.55
N PRO A 2 -9.30 -8.46 -20.35
CA PRO A 2 -9.72 -9.32 -19.25
C PRO A 2 -8.85 -8.99 -18.01
N HIS A 3 -9.43 -9.13 -16.81
CA HIS A 3 -8.83 -8.91 -15.48
C HIS A 3 -9.11 -7.56 -14.79
N ASN A 4 -10.38 -7.31 -14.47
CA ASN A 4 -10.90 -7.42 -13.10
C ASN A 4 -12.39 -7.06 -13.13
N ASP A 5 -13.23 -7.89 -12.54
CA ASP A 5 -14.69 -7.76 -12.53
C ASP A 5 -15.12 -6.68 -11.51
N VAL A 6 -14.58 -5.47 -11.66
CA VAL A 6 -14.91 -4.32 -10.82
C VAL A 6 -16.17 -3.63 -11.34
N SER A 7 -16.87 -2.92 -10.46
CA SER A 7 -18.03 -2.12 -10.87
C SER A 7 -17.64 -1.04 -11.89
N ARG A 8 -18.63 -0.56 -12.64
CA ARG A 8 -18.43 0.52 -13.62
C ARG A 8 -17.95 1.81 -12.94
N GLU A 9 -18.42 2.06 -11.72
CA GLU A 9 -18.03 3.19 -10.90
C GLU A 9 -16.56 3.09 -10.49
N THR A 10 -16.10 1.92 -10.05
CA THR A 10 -14.69 1.66 -9.72
C THR A 10 -13.80 1.83 -10.94
N ASP A 11 -14.16 1.24 -12.08
CA ASP A 11 -13.42 1.39 -13.34
C ASP A 11 -13.30 2.85 -13.79
N ALA A 12 -14.40 3.63 -13.69
CA ALA A 12 -14.39 5.06 -14.02
C ALA A 12 -13.44 5.85 -13.11
N SER A 13 -13.46 5.61 -11.79
CA SER A 13 -12.55 6.28 -10.85
C SER A 13 -11.08 5.92 -11.08
N LEU A 14 -10.79 4.67 -11.44
CA LEU A 14 -9.42 4.24 -11.75
C LEU A 14 -8.89 4.86 -13.03
N LYS A 15 -9.74 5.04 -14.05
CA LYS A 15 -9.39 5.77 -15.28
C LYS A 15 -9.09 7.23 -15.02
N ILE A 16 -9.90 7.91 -14.21
CA ILE A 16 -9.62 9.29 -13.77
C ILE A 16 -8.25 9.36 -13.08
N TYR A 17 -7.95 8.38 -12.22
CA TYR A 17 -6.66 8.32 -11.53
C TYR A 17 -5.49 8.08 -12.52
N LEU A 18 -5.64 7.20 -13.51
CA LEU A 18 -4.64 7.00 -14.55
C LEU A 18 -4.37 8.30 -15.34
N ASP A 19 -5.41 8.98 -15.79
CA ASP A 19 -5.28 10.25 -16.53
C ASP A 19 -4.55 11.32 -15.70
N LEU A 20 -4.86 11.39 -14.39
CA LEU A 20 -4.19 12.29 -13.47
C LEU A 20 -2.72 11.92 -13.27
N LEU A 21 -2.41 10.61 -13.14
CA LEU A 21 -1.04 10.12 -12.99
C LEU A 21 -0.19 10.56 -14.19
N GLU A 22 -0.65 10.29 -15.40
CA GLU A 22 0.08 10.66 -16.63
C GLU A 22 0.29 12.18 -16.73
N LYS A 23 -0.77 12.95 -16.48
CA LYS A 23 -0.73 14.41 -16.52
C LYS A 23 0.25 15.00 -15.50
N TRP A 24 0.28 14.47 -14.28
CA TRP A 24 1.12 14.99 -13.20
C TRP A 24 2.56 14.48 -13.30
N GLN A 25 2.78 13.27 -13.83
CA GLN A 25 4.11 12.70 -14.03
C GLN A 25 5.00 13.63 -14.86
N ALA A 26 4.45 14.33 -15.85
CA ALA A 26 5.19 15.30 -16.67
C ALA A 26 5.75 16.49 -15.87
N LYS A 27 5.23 16.74 -14.65
CA LYS A 27 5.60 17.88 -13.79
C LYS A 27 6.35 17.46 -12.53
N ILE A 28 6.01 16.30 -11.98
CA ILE A 28 6.61 15.77 -10.75
C ILE A 28 6.82 14.26 -10.91
N ASN A 29 7.96 13.75 -10.45
CA ASN A 29 8.25 12.31 -10.49
C ASN A 29 7.36 11.57 -9.48
N LEU A 30 6.25 11.01 -9.94
CA LEU A 30 5.31 10.25 -9.11
C LEU A 30 5.69 8.77 -9.04
N VAL A 31 5.92 8.18 -10.20
CA VAL A 31 6.43 6.82 -10.38
C VAL A 31 7.68 6.82 -11.25
N SER A 32 8.33 5.66 -11.38
CA SER A 32 9.46 5.52 -12.31
C SER A 32 9.01 5.86 -13.74
N PRO A 33 9.68 6.78 -14.47
CA PRO A 33 9.30 7.14 -15.83
C PRO A 33 9.20 5.95 -16.78
N GLN A 34 10.03 4.92 -16.56
CA GLN A 34 10.05 3.69 -17.35
C GLN A 34 8.77 2.86 -17.22
N THR A 35 7.99 3.07 -16.15
CA THR A 35 6.77 2.32 -15.87
C THR A 35 5.50 3.00 -16.37
N ILE A 36 5.61 4.23 -16.89
CA ILE A 36 4.44 5.00 -17.38
C ILE A 36 3.78 4.36 -18.60
N PRO A 37 4.52 3.87 -19.62
CA PRO A 37 3.89 3.23 -20.77
C PRO A 37 3.00 2.03 -20.40
N ASP A 38 3.35 1.35 -19.30
CA ASP A 38 2.64 0.18 -18.77
C ASP A 38 2.00 0.50 -17.40
N ALA A 39 1.58 1.76 -17.17
CA ALA A 39 1.17 2.22 -15.84
C ALA A 39 0.01 1.42 -15.27
N TRP A 40 -0.94 1.03 -16.13
CA TRP A 40 -2.11 0.24 -15.73
C TRP A 40 -1.69 -1.09 -15.10
N GLU A 41 -0.91 -1.90 -15.81
CA GLU A 41 -0.45 -3.19 -15.33
C GLU A 41 0.51 -3.04 -14.15
N ARG A 42 1.48 -2.13 -14.24
CA ARG A 42 2.57 -1.97 -13.26
C ARG A 42 2.15 -1.38 -11.93
N HIS A 43 1.08 -0.58 -11.91
CA HIS A 43 0.64 0.10 -10.70
C HIS A 43 -0.79 -0.20 -10.32
N PHE A 44 -1.73 -0.20 -11.28
CA PHE A 44 -3.15 -0.40 -10.95
C PHE A 44 -3.44 -1.87 -10.73
N VAL A 45 -3.20 -2.74 -11.71
CA VAL A 45 -3.42 -4.19 -11.58
C VAL A 45 -2.56 -4.77 -10.46
N ASP A 46 -1.29 -4.35 -10.38
CA ASP A 46 -0.39 -4.74 -9.30
C ASP A 46 -0.93 -4.38 -7.90
N SER A 47 -1.62 -3.25 -7.76
CA SER A 47 -2.26 -2.85 -6.51
C SER A 47 -3.58 -3.56 -6.27
N MET A 48 -4.38 -3.81 -7.33
CA MET A 48 -5.69 -4.46 -7.23
C MET A 48 -5.59 -5.87 -6.65
N GLN A 49 -4.56 -6.64 -7.02
CA GLN A 49 -4.37 -8.01 -6.52
C GLN A 49 -4.27 -8.06 -4.99
N ILE A 50 -3.85 -6.96 -4.35
CA ILE A 50 -3.71 -6.88 -2.90
C ILE A 50 -5.08 -6.89 -2.20
N SER A 51 -6.14 -6.47 -2.89
CA SER A 51 -7.50 -6.45 -2.35
C SER A 51 -7.97 -7.84 -1.89
N ASP A 52 -7.55 -8.90 -2.59
CA ASP A 52 -7.91 -10.29 -2.27
C ASP A 52 -7.27 -10.79 -0.96
N PHE A 53 -6.25 -10.09 -0.47
CA PHE A 53 -5.52 -10.46 0.73
C PHE A 53 -5.89 -9.59 1.95
N ILE A 54 -6.70 -8.55 1.76
CA ILE A 54 -7.18 -7.71 2.87
C ILE A 54 -8.23 -8.49 3.67
N PRO A 55 -8.03 -8.71 4.98
CA PRO A 55 -9.04 -9.36 5.81
C PRO A 55 -10.35 -8.58 5.80
N GLU A 56 -11.49 -9.28 5.73
CA GLU A 56 -12.81 -8.63 5.80
C GLU A 56 -13.02 -7.80 7.08
N SER A 57 -12.39 -8.25 8.18
CA SER A 57 -12.39 -7.60 9.49
C SER A 57 -11.54 -6.33 9.56
N ALA A 58 -10.58 -6.14 8.64
CA ALA A 58 -9.72 -4.96 8.64
C ALA A 58 -10.52 -3.74 8.16
N LYS A 59 -10.71 -2.75 9.02
CA LYS A 59 -11.44 -1.51 8.72
C LYS A 59 -10.52 -0.30 8.63
N THR A 60 -9.43 -0.28 9.37
CA THR A 60 -8.44 0.80 9.39
C THR A 60 -7.13 0.31 8.81
N ILE A 61 -6.75 0.83 7.64
CA ILE A 61 -5.60 0.37 6.88
C ILE A 61 -4.61 1.51 6.73
N PHE A 62 -3.34 1.26 7.02
CA PHE A 62 -2.27 2.23 6.78
C PHE A 62 -1.43 1.79 5.59
N ASP A 63 -1.12 2.73 4.70
CA ASP A 63 -0.18 2.54 3.61
C ASP A 63 1.04 3.44 3.86
N PHE A 64 2.17 2.82 4.15
CA PHE A 64 3.41 3.54 4.45
C PHE A 64 4.18 3.84 3.19
N GLY A 65 4.57 5.11 3.04
CA GLY A 65 5.30 5.56 1.87
C GLY A 65 4.45 5.47 0.62
N SER A 66 3.18 5.85 0.70
CA SER A 66 2.19 5.68 -0.38
C SER A 66 2.64 6.26 -1.72
N GLY A 67 3.58 7.21 -1.74
CA GLY A 67 4.14 7.74 -2.97
C GLY A 67 3.07 8.41 -3.82
N ALA A 68 2.86 7.90 -5.02
CA ALA A 68 1.78 8.35 -5.89
C ALA A 68 0.38 7.89 -5.42
N GLY A 69 0.26 7.16 -4.31
CA GLY A 69 -0.96 6.54 -3.80
C GLY A 69 -1.08 5.04 -4.08
N PHE A 70 0.03 4.35 -4.35
CA PHE A 70 0.02 2.91 -4.63
C PHE A 70 0.63 2.11 -3.46
N PRO A 71 -0.04 1.06 -2.96
CA PRO A 71 -1.31 0.52 -3.46
C PRO A 71 -2.56 1.20 -2.86
N GLY A 72 -2.40 2.06 -1.87
CA GLY A 72 -3.51 2.47 -1.01
C GLY A 72 -4.70 3.14 -1.71
N LEU A 73 -4.50 4.10 -2.62
CA LEU A 73 -5.63 4.79 -3.27
C LEU A 73 -6.39 3.88 -4.22
N VAL A 74 -5.71 2.98 -4.92
CA VAL A 74 -6.38 1.95 -5.74
C VAL A 74 -7.27 1.09 -4.85
N LEU A 75 -6.74 0.64 -3.72
CA LEU A 75 -7.49 -0.18 -2.76
C LEU A 75 -8.62 0.57 -2.09
N ALA A 76 -8.47 1.88 -1.84
CA ALA A 76 -9.53 2.74 -1.32
C ALA A 76 -10.71 2.87 -2.29
N ILE A 77 -10.45 2.94 -3.61
CA ILE A 77 -11.51 2.92 -4.64
C ILE A 77 -12.25 1.58 -4.64
N MET A 78 -11.53 0.47 -4.47
CA MET A 78 -12.11 -0.88 -4.51
C MET A 78 -12.83 -1.29 -3.23
N ASN A 79 -12.46 -0.71 -2.08
CA ASN A 79 -12.95 -1.10 -0.76
C ASN A 79 -13.62 0.09 -0.05
N PRO A 80 -14.82 0.52 -0.49
CA PRO A 80 -15.51 1.68 0.08
C PRO A 80 -15.92 1.50 1.56
N ASP A 81 -15.91 0.26 2.08
CA ASP A 81 -16.23 -0.07 3.47
C ASP A 81 -15.02 0.03 4.42
N LYS A 82 -13.82 0.32 3.90
CA LYS A 82 -12.56 0.39 4.66
C LYS A 82 -11.95 1.77 4.54
N HIS A 83 -11.30 2.24 5.60
CA HIS A 83 -10.68 3.55 5.66
C HIS A 83 -9.16 3.45 5.54
N PHE A 84 -8.60 4.15 4.56
CA PHE A 84 -7.18 4.08 4.24
C PHE A 84 -6.43 5.35 4.69
N HIS A 85 -5.36 5.16 5.44
CA HIS A 85 -4.45 6.19 5.91
C HIS A 85 -3.16 6.13 5.08
N MET A 86 -3.00 7.09 4.16
CA MET A 86 -1.81 7.22 3.31
C MET A 86 -0.76 8.03 4.05
N VAL A 87 0.44 7.49 4.25
CA VAL A 87 1.54 8.20 4.92
C VAL A 87 2.63 8.51 3.91
N GLU A 88 2.87 9.79 3.66
CA GLU A 88 3.91 10.26 2.73
C GLU A 88 4.51 11.58 3.22
N SER A 89 5.82 11.71 3.10
CA SER A 89 6.56 12.89 3.54
C SER A 89 6.66 13.98 2.46
N ASP A 90 6.60 13.59 1.18
CA ASP A 90 6.68 14.51 0.05
C ASP A 90 5.36 15.26 -0.16
N GLN A 91 5.41 16.59 -0.01
CA GLN A 91 4.26 17.48 -0.15
C GLN A 91 3.64 17.47 -1.55
N LYS A 92 4.44 17.31 -2.61
CA LYS A 92 3.95 17.30 -3.99
C LYS A 92 3.17 16.01 -4.24
N LYS A 93 3.68 14.87 -3.76
CA LYS A 93 3.00 13.58 -3.83
C LYS A 93 1.71 13.55 -3.00
N CYS A 94 1.72 14.13 -1.80
CA CYS A 94 0.50 14.30 -1.00
C CYS A 94 -0.54 15.18 -1.73
N SER A 95 -0.09 16.24 -2.41
CA SER A 95 -0.98 17.12 -3.18
C SER A 95 -1.58 16.41 -4.41
N PHE A 96 -0.81 15.53 -5.04
CA PHE A 96 -1.30 14.63 -6.08
C PHE A 96 -2.38 13.69 -5.54
N MET A 97 -2.11 12.97 -4.45
CA MET A 97 -3.09 12.06 -3.82
C MET A 97 -4.38 12.78 -3.43
N ARG A 98 -4.30 13.99 -2.86
CA ARG A 98 -5.49 14.81 -2.54
C ARG A 98 -6.28 15.18 -3.79
N THR A 99 -5.60 15.45 -4.90
CA THR A 99 -6.26 15.70 -6.19
C THR A 99 -6.99 14.46 -6.66
N VAL A 100 -6.33 13.29 -6.64
CA VAL A 100 -6.96 12.01 -6.99
C VAL A 100 -8.21 11.77 -6.16
N SER A 101 -8.13 11.83 -4.82
CA SER A 101 -9.31 11.64 -3.95
C SER A 101 -10.45 12.61 -4.28
N ARG A 102 -10.15 13.88 -4.60
CA ARG A 102 -11.16 14.87 -4.98
C ARG A 102 -11.83 14.54 -6.31
N GLU A 103 -11.05 14.26 -7.36
CA GLU A 103 -11.58 14.04 -8.72
C GLU A 103 -12.31 12.68 -8.85
N THR A 104 -11.93 11.70 -8.04
CA THR A 104 -12.58 10.37 -8.01
C THR A 104 -13.72 10.28 -6.99
N GLY A 105 -13.91 11.31 -6.14
CA GLY A 105 -14.96 11.36 -5.13
C GLY A 105 -14.74 10.43 -3.91
N ILE A 106 -13.56 9.84 -3.76
CA ILE A 106 -13.20 8.96 -2.64
C ILE A 106 -13.23 9.75 -1.33
N LYS A 107 -13.93 9.21 -0.33
CA LYS A 107 -14.06 9.82 1.01
C LYS A 107 -13.42 8.99 2.13
N ASN A 108 -13.11 7.73 1.86
CA ASN A 108 -12.51 6.77 2.77
C ASN A 108 -10.97 6.78 2.72
N SER A 109 -10.37 7.95 2.48
CA SER A 109 -8.91 8.13 2.46
C SER A 109 -8.49 9.34 3.29
N THR A 110 -7.51 9.17 4.16
CA THR A 110 -6.84 10.25 4.91
C THR A 110 -5.36 10.30 4.52
N ILE A 111 -4.88 11.48 4.14
CA ILE A 111 -3.48 11.67 3.69
C ILE A 111 -2.69 12.41 4.77
N HIS A 112 -1.72 11.71 5.35
CA HIS A 112 -0.78 12.20 6.36
C HIS A 112 0.48 12.69 5.67
N ASN A 113 0.70 14.00 5.67
CA ASN A 113 1.89 14.61 5.09
C ASN A 113 3.04 14.68 6.10
N CYS A 114 3.56 13.54 6.52
CA CYS A 114 4.63 13.47 7.51
C CYS A 114 5.49 12.22 7.32
N ARG A 115 6.54 12.08 8.13
CA ARG A 115 7.27 10.82 8.23
C ARG A 115 6.46 9.84 9.08
N ILE A 116 6.70 8.54 8.90
CA ILE A 116 5.93 7.47 9.56
C ILE A 116 6.08 7.54 11.09
N GLU A 117 7.25 7.96 11.55
CA GLU A 117 7.58 8.18 12.95
C GLU A 117 6.74 9.29 13.59
N ASP A 118 6.29 10.27 12.80
CA ASP A 118 5.53 11.43 13.27
C ASP A 118 4.01 11.21 13.21
N VAL A 119 3.55 10.06 12.72
CA VAL A 119 2.12 9.74 12.62
C VAL A 119 1.54 9.47 14.00
N SER A 120 0.42 10.13 14.33
CA SER A 120 -0.29 9.92 15.60
C SER A 120 -0.59 8.44 15.85
N ARG A 121 -0.34 7.99 17.08
CA ARG A 121 -0.61 6.62 17.53
C ARG A 121 -2.01 6.44 18.12
N GLU A 122 -2.84 7.50 18.08
CA GLU A 122 -4.24 7.43 18.51
C GLU A 122 -5.08 6.55 17.58
N THR A 123 -4.80 6.60 16.28
CA THR A 123 -5.41 5.70 15.31
C THR A 123 -4.66 4.37 15.31
N LYS A 124 -5.39 3.29 15.59
CA LYS A 124 -4.84 1.93 15.59
C LYS A 124 -5.17 1.24 14.26
N PRO A 125 -4.17 0.85 13.46
CA PRO A 125 -4.41 0.06 12.25
C PRO A 125 -4.81 -1.36 12.61
N ASP A 126 -5.67 -1.94 11.78
CA ASP A 126 -5.90 -3.38 11.70
C ASP A 126 -4.89 -4.02 10.74
N LEU A 127 -4.47 -3.26 9.73
CA LEU A 127 -3.56 -3.68 8.67
C LEU A 127 -2.59 -2.54 8.31
N ILE A 128 -1.30 -2.87 8.18
CA ILE A 128 -0.28 -1.99 7.60
C ILE A 128 0.23 -2.59 6.28
N MET A 129 0.32 -1.75 5.26
CA MET A 129 0.84 -2.08 3.94
C MET A 129 1.99 -1.14 3.59
N ALA A 130 2.88 -1.60 2.72
CA ALA A 130 3.92 -0.76 2.13
C ALA A 130 4.45 -1.41 0.85
N ARG A 131 4.65 -0.62 -0.21
CA ARG A 131 5.26 -1.08 -1.47
C ARG A 131 6.54 -0.32 -1.75
N ALA A 132 7.63 -1.05 -2.03
CA ALA A 132 8.92 -0.49 -2.44
C ALA A 132 9.50 0.61 -1.51
N LEU A 133 9.16 0.59 -0.21
CA LEU A 133 9.57 1.62 0.75
C LEU A 133 10.91 1.29 1.43
N ALA A 134 11.03 0.09 2.00
CA ALA A 134 12.15 -0.29 2.85
C ALA A 134 12.28 -1.83 2.97
N SER A 135 13.37 -2.28 3.60
CA SER A 135 13.53 -3.69 4.00
C SER A 135 12.45 -4.12 5.00
N LEU A 136 12.17 -5.42 5.08
CA LEU A 136 11.17 -5.94 6.00
C LEU A 136 11.43 -5.55 7.46
N ASP A 137 12.67 -5.73 7.95
CA ASP A 137 13.06 -5.35 9.31
C ASP A 137 12.72 -3.87 9.61
N LYS A 138 13.03 -2.98 8.69
CA LYS A 138 12.76 -1.55 8.85
C LYS A 138 11.27 -1.22 8.87
N LEU A 139 10.46 -1.93 8.06
CA LEU A 139 9.00 -1.77 8.07
C LEU A 139 8.38 -2.21 9.40
N LEU A 140 8.88 -3.31 9.97
CA LEU A 140 8.46 -3.76 11.30
C LEU A 140 8.91 -2.77 12.39
N ASP A 141 10.11 -2.20 12.26
CA ASP A 141 10.61 -1.15 13.16
C ASP A 141 9.74 0.12 13.14
N TYR A 142 9.31 0.55 11.96
CA TYR A 142 8.36 1.66 11.83
C TYR A 142 7.00 1.37 12.50
N SER A 143 6.66 0.09 12.57
CA SER A 143 5.38 -0.39 13.10
C SER A 143 5.42 -0.75 14.58
N LYS A 144 6.60 -0.71 15.23
CA LYS A 144 6.84 -1.27 16.56
C LYS A 144 5.88 -0.79 17.65
N ASP A 145 5.46 0.47 17.60
CA ASP A 145 4.57 1.03 18.61
C ASP A 145 3.13 0.57 18.40
N TRP A 146 2.69 0.44 17.14
CA TRP A 146 1.39 -0.15 16.83
C TRP A 146 1.34 -1.63 17.14
N ILE A 147 2.43 -2.38 16.90
CA ILE A 147 2.54 -3.80 17.30
C ILE A 147 2.31 -3.98 18.80
N LYS A 148 2.86 -3.08 19.64
CA LYS A 148 2.63 -3.12 21.10
C LYS A 148 1.19 -2.79 21.50
N LEU A 149 0.50 -1.99 20.70
CA LEU A 149 -0.86 -1.51 20.98
C LEU A 149 -1.95 -2.42 20.40
N ASN A 150 -1.61 -3.27 19.44
CA ASN A 150 -2.49 -4.19 18.74
C ASN A 150 -1.72 -5.48 18.39
N SER A 151 -1.93 -6.55 19.16
CA SER A 151 -1.32 -7.87 18.91
C SER A 151 -1.86 -8.57 17.66
N ASP A 152 -3.05 -8.18 17.21
CA ASP A 152 -3.73 -8.77 16.06
C ASP A 152 -3.44 -8.00 14.76
N LEU A 153 -2.55 -7.00 14.83
CA LEU A 153 -2.11 -6.21 13.69
C LEU A 153 -1.50 -7.11 12.61
N GLN A 154 -2.04 -6.97 11.41
CA GLN A 154 -1.57 -7.70 10.23
C GLN A 154 -0.75 -6.80 9.30
N PHE A 155 0.04 -7.44 8.44
CA PHE A 155 0.87 -6.75 7.47
C PHE A 155 0.76 -7.38 6.09
N ILE A 156 0.74 -6.53 5.06
CA ILE A 156 0.83 -6.97 3.67
C ILE A 156 1.93 -6.20 2.97
N PHE A 157 2.99 -6.91 2.58
CA PHE A 157 4.16 -6.32 1.94
C PHE A 157 4.47 -7.00 0.60
N PRO A 158 4.17 -6.34 -0.53
CA PRO A 158 4.71 -6.73 -1.82
C PRO A 158 6.24 -6.60 -1.82
N LYS A 159 6.93 -7.68 -2.12
CA LYS A 159 8.40 -7.79 -2.11
C LYS A 159 8.90 -8.41 -3.41
N GLY A 160 10.12 -8.03 -3.79
CA GLY A 160 10.78 -8.56 -4.98
C GLY A 160 11.52 -9.87 -4.74
N GLU A 161 12.44 -10.19 -5.65
CA GLU A 161 13.23 -11.43 -5.67
C GLU A 161 13.97 -11.75 -4.37
N LYS A 162 14.34 -10.71 -3.60
CA LYS A 162 15.11 -10.85 -2.36
C LYS A 162 14.26 -11.06 -1.10
N HIS A 163 12.96 -11.31 -1.25
CA HIS A 163 12.05 -11.43 -0.10
C HIS A 163 12.48 -12.53 0.89
N VAL A 164 13.03 -13.66 0.40
CA VAL A 164 13.52 -14.76 1.26
C VAL A 164 14.66 -14.27 2.17
N GLU A 165 15.62 -13.53 1.61
CA GLU A 165 16.73 -12.95 2.36
C GLU A 165 16.23 -11.89 3.36
N GLU A 166 15.28 -11.05 2.95
CA GLU A 166 14.68 -10.04 3.82
C GLU A 166 13.92 -10.64 5.00
N VAL A 167 13.21 -11.77 4.80
CA VAL A 167 12.53 -12.50 5.86
C VAL A 167 13.54 -13.08 6.84
N ALA A 168 14.58 -13.74 6.35
CA ALA A 168 15.63 -14.32 7.19
C ALA A 168 16.36 -13.24 8.02
N GLU A 169 16.62 -12.06 7.43
CA GLU A 169 17.21 -10.94 8.16
C GLU A 169 16.28 -10.39 9.24
N ALA A 170 15.00 -10.17 8.92
CA ALA A 170 14.02 -9.68 9.88
C ALA A 170 13.82 -10.67 11.05
N GLN A 171 13.88 -11.98 10.78
CA GLN A 171 13.73 -13.03 11.80
C GLN A 171 14.86 -13.04 12.84
N LYS A 172 15.98 -12.34 12.62
CA LYS A 172 17.02 -12.16 13.64
C LYS A 172 16.57 -11.26 14.80
N LYS A 173 15.57 -10.40 14.57
CA LYS A 173 15.07 -9.41 15.55
C LYS A 173 13.58 -9.57 15.86
N TRP A 174 12.82 -10.16 14.95
CA TRP A 174 11.37 -10.27 15.04
C TRP A 174 10.91 -11.71 14.97
N SER A 175 9.88 -12.04 15.74
CA SER A 175 9.13 -13.29 15.62
C SER A 175 7.77 -12.99 15.00
N PHE A 176 7.41 -13.71 13.94
CA PHE A 176 6.16 -13.53 13.20
C PHE A 176 5.80 -14.78 12.40
N ASP A 177 4.52 -14.94 12.11
CA ASP A 177 4.03 -15.89 11.12
C ASP A 177 4.09 -15.22 9.73
N VAL A 178 4.46 -15.99 8.70
CA VAL A 178 4.53 -15.51 7.32
C VAL A 178 3.82 -16.47 6.37
N LEU A 179 2.88 -15.94 5.60
CA LEU A 179 2.30 -16.63 4.46
C LEU A 179 2.71 -15.91 3.18
N GLU A 180 3.41 -16.64 2.31
CA GLU A 180 3.85 -16.13 1.02
C GLU A 180 2.80 -16.43 -0.06
N LYS A 181 2.41 -15.40 -0.81
CA LYS A 181 1.57 -15.52 -2.01
C LYS A 181 2.38 -15.08 -3.22
N LYS A 182 2.34 -15.88 -4.29
CA LYS A 182 2.94 -15.47 -5.57
C LYS A 182 2.21 -14.24 -6.10
N SER A 183 2.96 -13.26 -6.59
CA SER A 183 2.38 -12.14 -7.31
C SER A 183 1.74 -12.62 -8.60
N GLN A 184 0.55 -12.10 -8.91
CA GLN A 184 -0.16 -12.37 -10.16
C GLN A 184 0.44 -11.57 -11.34
N THR A 185 1.19 -10.51 -11.04
CA THR A 185 1.70 -9.54 -12.01
C THR A 185 3.21 -9.68 -12.28
N SER A 186 3.92 -10.48 -11.49
CA SER A 186 5.37 -10.68 -11.64
C SER A 186 5.78 -12.07 -11.15
N GLU A 187 6.42 -12.85 -12.02
CA GLU A 187 6.85 -14.24 -11.73
C GLU A 187 7.83 -14.35 -10.55
N ASN A 188 8.57 -13.27 -10.31
CA ASN A 188 9.68 -13.20 -9.36
C ASN A 188 9.36 -12.36 -8.10
N ALA A 189 8.12 -11.90 -7.96
CA ALA A 189 7.67 -11.14 -6.80
C ALA A 189 6.69 -11.96 -5.95
N SER A 190 6.73 -11.70 -4.65
CA SER A 190 5.85 -12.32 -3.68
C SER A 190 5.18 -11.26 -2.81
N VAL A 191 3.94 -11.52 -2.41
CA VAL A 191 3.23 -10.74 -1.41
C VAL A 191 3.36 -11.48 -0.08
N LEU A 192 4.01 -10.85 0.89
CA LEU A 192 4.16 -11.38 2.24
C LEU A 192 2.98 -10.94 3.09
N LEU A 193 2.26 -11.90 3.66
CA LEU A 193 1.20 -11.67 4.64
C LEU A 193 1.76 -12.06 6.02
N LEU A 194 1.88 -11.10 6.93
CA LEU A 194 2.44 -11.34 8.27
C LEU A 194 1.40 -11.15 9.37
N SER A 195 1.51 -11.96 10.40
CA SER A 195 0.70 -11.88 11.62
C SER A 195 1.51 -12.28 12.85
N GLY A 196 0.98 -12.00 14.06
CA GLY A 196 1.61 -12.41 15.31
C GLY A 196 2.99 -11.78 15.56
N VAL A 197 3.24 -10.62 14.95
CA VAL A 197 4.54 -9.95 14.98
C VAL A 197 4.87 -9.47 16.38
N ARG A 198 6.07 -9.80 16.85
CA ARG A 198 6.63 -9.34 18.13
C ARG A 198 8.15 -9.26 18.05
N VAL A 199 8.77 -8.50 18.95
CA VAL A 199 10.23 -8.52 19.11
C VAL A 199 10.63 -9.91 19.63
N ALA A 200 11.66 -10.50 19.02
CA ALA A 200 12.20 -11.82 19.38
C ALA A 200 12.95 -11.79 20.72
#